data_AF-A0A1F3T5Z3-F1
#
_entry.id   AF-A0A1F3T5Z3-F1
#
_cell.length_a   1.000
_cell.length_b   1.000
_cell.length_c   1.000
_cell.angle_alpha   90.00
_cell.angle_beta   90.00
_cell.angle_gamma   90.00
#
_symmetry.space_group_name_H-M   'P 1'
#
loop_
_entity.id
_entity.type
_entity.pdbx_description
1 polymer ?
#
loop_
_entity_poly.entity_id
_entity_poly.type
_entity_poly.pdbx_seq_one_letter_code
_entity_poly.pdbx_strand_id
1 'polypeptide(L)'
;MSESATSLQQLALNPEDALFTNQIQGLAVVLHRNERPLHGLAGLLDWRFHGAVSAFMRAGAISGDPGQCAYVPITRNGTVYHLLFLGAGDCTAPGKRAAATAETFAVIRKNLGSLGLQRIAISRADFGGMDDDHLRNNLKGLPLWIVH
;
A
#
# COMPACT_ATOMS: atom_id res chain seq x y z
N MET A 1 -28.47 -16.13 2.37
CA MET A 1 -27.51 -15.25 3.09
C MET A 1 -27.02 -14.23 2.09
N SER A 2 -27.36 -12.96 2.31
CA SER A 2 -27.02 -11.85 1.40
C SER A 2 -25.52 -11.54 1.54
N GLU A 3 -24.72 -11.84 0.52
CA GLU A 3 -23.39 -11.23 0.37
C GLU A 3 -23.60 -9.72 0.21
N SER A 4 -23.46 -8.96 1.30
CA SER A 4 -23.29 -7.52 1.20
C SER A 4 -22.00 -7.27 0.42
N ALA A 5 -22.15 -6.86 -0.84
CA ALA A 5 -21.04 -6.39 -1.65
C ALA A 5 -20.29 -5.32 -0.84
N THR A 6 -19.09 -5.64 -0.35
CA THR A 6 -18.23 -4.69 0.34
C THR A 6 -17.87 -3.62 -0.68
N SER A 7 -18.60 -2.50 -0.65
CA SER A 7 -18.30 -1.35 -1.49
C SER A 7 -16.91 -0.83 -1.13
N LEU A 8 -16.08 -0.59 -2.14
CA LEU A 8 -14.80 0.10 -1.95
C LEU A 8 -15.05 1.44 -1.28
N GLN A 9 -14.53 1.59 -0.05
CA GLN A 9 -14.73 2.78 0.75
C GLN A 9 -13.70 3.83 0.33
N GLN A 10 -14.09 5.10 0.25
CA GLN A 10 -13.19 6.19 -0.14
C GLN A 10 -13.04 7.18 1.02
N LEU A 11 -11.81 7.68 1.20
CA LEU A 11 -11.50 8.76 2.12
C LEU A 11 -10.91 9.92 1.32
N ALA A 12 -11.56 11.08 1.41
CA ALA A 12 -11.08 12.34 0.84
C ALA A 12 -9.97 12.96 1.69
N LEU A 13 -8.95 12.17 2.01
CA LEU A 13 -7.75 12.54 2.77
C LEU A 13 -6.53 12.04 2.03
N ASN A 14 -5.41 12.75 2.21
CA ASN A 14 -4.11 12.23 1.80
C ASN A 14 -3.79 10.95 2.61
N PRO A 15 -3.03 10.00 2.05
CA PRO A 15 -2.79 8.72 2.69
C PRO A 15 -2.08 8.84 4.04
N GLU A 16 -1.11 9.76 4.16
CA GLU A 16 -0.40 9.98 5.41
C GLU A 16 -1.28 10.64 6.47
N ASP A 17 -2.16 11.57 6.07
CA ASP A 17 -3.07 12.23 7.00
C ASP A 17 -4.08 11.23 7.54
N ALA A 18 -4.66 10.39 6.67
CA ALA A 18 -5.55 9.32 7.08
C ALA A 18 -4.86 8.36 8.07
N LEU A 19 -3.60 8.02 7.83
CA LEU A 19 -2.82 7.13 8.70
C LEU A 19 -2.51 7.79 10.05
N PHE A 20 -1.93 8.99 10.06
CA PHE A 20 -1.45 9.64 11.28
C PHE A 20 -2.56 10.27 12.13
N THR A 21 -3.77 10.44 11.57
CA THR A 21 -4.98 10.84 12.31
C THR A 21 -5.84 9.64 12.73
N ASN A 22 -5.34 8.40 12.57
CA ASN A 22 -6.01 7.15 12.95
C ASN A 22 -7.37 6.91 12.26
N GLN A 23 -7.60 7.53 11.09
CA GLN A 23 -8.77 7.22 10.25
C GLN A 23 -8.61 5.83 9.63
N ILE A 24 -7.37 5.44 9.32
CA ILE A 24 -6.98 4.09 8.91
C ILE A 24 -5.92 3.52 9.87
N GLN A 25 -5.85 2.19 9.94
CA GLN A 25 -4.88 1.45 10.75
C GLN A 25 -3.58 1.17 9.98
N GLY A 26 -3.67 1.12 8.65
CA GLY A 26 -2.56 0.70 7.82
C GLY A 26 -2.66 1.07 6.36
N LEU A 27 -1.54 0.94 5.67
CA LEU A 27 -1.40 1.24 4.24
C LEU A 27 -0.75 0.07 3.51
N ALA A 28 -1.32 -0.29 2.37
CA ALA A 28 -0.67 -1.10 1.35
C ALA A 28 0.09 -0.18 0.39
N VAL A 29 1.42 -0.31 0.37
CA VAL A 29 2.36 0.61 -0.25
C VAL A 29 3.18 -0.14 -1.29
N VAL A 30 3.11 0.31 -2.55
CA VAL A 30 3.89 -0.32 -3.62
C VAL A 30 5.31 0.24 -3.69
N LEU A 31 6.28 -0.66 -3.86
CA LEU A 31 7.70 -0.39 -3.99
C LEU A 31 8.16 -0.90 -5.35
N HIS A 32 8.95 -0.10 -6.05
CA HIS A 32 9.53 -0.49 -7.34
C HIS A 32 11.03 -0.78 -7.19
N ARG A 33 11.53 -1.68 -8.03
CA ARG A 33 12.91 -2.18 -7.96
C ARG A 33 13.92 -1.08 -8.24
N ASN A 34 13.66 -0.33 -9.29
CA ASN A 34 14.52 0.74 -9.80
C ASN A 34 14.24 2.12 -9.18
N GLU A 35 13.44 2.18 -8.10
CA GLU A 35 13.08 3.45 -7.46
C GLU A 35 14.11 3.84 -6.39
N ARG A 36 15.11 4.63 -6.76
CA ARG A 36 16.09 5.21 -5.82
C ARG A 36 16.34 6.68 -6.19
N PRO A 37 16.02 7.66 -5.30
CA PRO A 37 15.40 7.51 -3.98
C PRO A 37 13.95 6.99 -4.05
N LEU A 38 13.36 6.64 -2.89
CA LEU A 38 11.93 6.33 -2.80
C LEU A 38 11.09 7.58 -3.14
N HIS A 39 10.03 7.41 -3.93
CA HIS A 39 9.08 8.47 -4.27
C HIS A 39 7.66 8.12 -3.83
N GLY A 40 6.73 9.07 -4.04
CA GLY A 40 5.31 8.92 -3.72
C GLY A 40 5.08 8.62 -2.23
N LEU A 41 4.09 7.80 -1.94
CA LEU A 41 3.76 7.39 -0.57
C LEU A 41 4.90 6.63 0.10
N ALA A 42 5.65 5.81 -0.65
CA ALA A 42 6.77 5.07 -0.11
C ALA A 42 7.85 6.01 0.44
N GLY A 43 8.24 7.02 -0.35
CA GLY A 43 9.22 8.04 0.09
C GLY A 43 8.71 8.90 1.24
N LEU A 44 7.43 9.27 1.22
CA LEU A 44 6.83 10.04 2.29
C LEU A 44 6.78 9.28 3.61
N LEU A 45 6.36 8.02 3.60
CA LEU A 45 6.37 7.17 4.79
C LEU A 45 7.79 6.91 5.26
N ASP A 46 8.75 6.73 4.34
CA ASP A 46 10.16 6.59 4.69
C ASP A 46 10.66 7.82 5.45
N TRP A 47 10.34 9.03 4.98
CA TRP A 47 10.66 10.26 5.70
C TRP A 47 9.97 10.33 7.07
N ARG A 48 8.67 10.03 7.14
CA ARG A 48 7.88 10.07 8.39
C ARG A 48 8.32 9.02 9.42
N PHE A 49 8.91 7.92 8.97
CA PHE A 49 9.45 6.84 9.79
C PHE A 49 10.99 6.81 9.80
N HIS A 50 11.64 7.93 9.53
CA HIS A 50 13.10 8.12 9.67
C HIS A 50 13.96 7.10 8.91
N GLY A 51 13.60 6.77 7.67
CA GLY A 51 14.36 5.89 6.79
C GLY A 51 14.06 4.40 6.97
N ALA A 52 12.98 4.03 7.68
CA ALA A 52 12.64 2.64 7.95
C ALA A 52 12.39 1.81 6.68
N VAL A 53 11.68 2.35 5.68
CA VAL A 53 11.37 1.64 4.42
C VAL A 53 12.67 1.38 3.67
N SER A 54 13.51 2.41 3.54
CA SER A 54 14.84 2.30 2.93
C SER A 54 15.75 1.31 3.68
N ALA A 55 15.62 1.20 5.00
CA ALA A 55 16.35 0.20 5.78
C ALA A 55 15.88 -1.23 5.46
N PHE A 56 14.58 -1.48 5.38
CA PHE A 56 14.03 -2.79 5.01
C PHE A 56 14.44 -3.21 3.59
N MET A 57 14.41 -2.29 2.62
CA MET A 57 14.85 -2.59 1.26
C MET A 57 16.35 -2.91 1.19
N ARG A 58 17.19 -2.15 1.89
CA ARG A 58 18.64 -2.41 1.95
C ARG A 58 18.98 -3.72 2.65
N ALA A 59 18.19 -4.12 3.65
CA ALA A 59 18.32 -5.40 4.33
C ALA A 59 17.83 -6.59 3.49
N GLY A 60 17.23 -6.34 2.31
CA GLY A 60 16.70 -7.39 1.44
C GLY A 60 15.36 -7.97 1.89
N ALA A 61 14.66 -7.33 2.83
CA ALA A 61 13.33 -7.77 3.27
C ALA A 61 12.28 -7.64 2.16
N ILE A 62 12.47 -6.71 1.23
CA ILE A 62 11.69 -6.55 0.00
C ILE A 62 12.56 -5.84 -1.06
N SER A 63 12.52 -6.31 -2.30
CA SER A 63 13.28 -5.73 -3.43
C SER A 63 12.41 -4.90 -4.37
N GLY A 64 11.08 -5.08 -4.32
CA GLY A 64 10.13 -4.45 -5.23
C GLY A 64 9.72 -5.36 -6.39
N ASP A 65 10.14 -6.63 -6.40
CA ASP A 65 9.73 -7.60 -7.43
C ASP A 65 8.23 -7.92 -7.35
N PRO A 66 7.51 -7.99 -8.48
CA PRO A 66 6.10 -8.39 -8.50
C PRO A 66 5.85 -9.68 -7.72
N GLY A 67 4.77 -9.70 -6.95
CA GLY A 67 4.43 -10.84 -6.11
C GLY A 67 5.17 -10.90 -4.76
N GLN A 68 6.07 -9.95 -4.48
CA GLN A 68 6.61 -9.80 -3.12
C GLN A 68 5.64 -9.05 -2.22
N CYS A 69 5.68 -9.40 -0.94
CA CYS A 69 5.00 -8.65 0.10
C CYS A 69 5.73 -8.79 1.43
N ALA A 70 5.87 -7.66 2.14
CA ALA A 70 6.38 -7.61 3.49
C ALA A 70 5.40 -6.85 4.37
N TYR A 71 4.96 -7.50 5.45
CA TYR A 71 4.18 -6.84 6.50
C TYR A 71 5.12 -6.28 7.57
N VAL A 72 4.97 -5.00 7.86
CA VAL A 72 5.84 -4.25 8.76
C VAL A 72 4.98 -3.42 9.72
N PRO A 73 4.82 -3.87 10.98
CA PRO A 73 4.27 -3.02 12.02
C PRO A 73 5.35 -2.02 12.47
N ILE A 74 5.02 -0.72 12.47
CA ILE A 74 5.91 0.34 12.94
C ILE A 74 5.26 1.07 14.10
N THR A 75 5.95 1.15 15.25
CA THR A 75 5.46 1.89 16.42
C THR A 75 6.02 3.30 16.43
N ARG A 76 5.17 4.31 16.55
CA ARG A 76 5.56 5.71 16.76
C ARG A 76 4.59 6.40 17.72
N ASN A 77 5.15 7.06 18.74
CA ASN A 77 4.38 7.75 19.79
C ASN A 77 3.33 6.86 20.47
N GLY A 78 3.65 5.56 20.68
CA GLY A 78 2.74 4.59 21.29
C GLY A 78 1.67 4.02 20.35
N THR A 79 1.55 4.52 19.11
CA THR A 79 0.63 3.97 18.10
C THR A 79 1.37 3.01 17.18
N VAL A 80 0.76 1.87 16.87
CA VAL A 80 1.24 0.92 15.87
C VAL A 80 0.58 1.22 14.53
N TYR A 81 1.40 1.42 13.50
CA TYR A 81 0.99 1.62 12.12
C TYR A 81 1.30 0.36 11.31
N HIS A 82 0.32 -0.15 10.59
CA HIS A 82 0.43 -1.40 9.85
C HIS A 82 0.79 -1.14 8.39
N LEU A 83 2.04 -1.34 7.99
CA LEU A 83 2.46 -1.16 6.61
C LEU A 83 2.54 -2.51 5.90
N LEU A 84 1.98 -2.59 4.71
CA LEU A 84 2.12 -3.72 3.81
C LEU A 84 2.89 -3.26 2.57
N PHE A 85 4.19 -3.56 2.51
CA PHE A 85 4.99 -3.26 1.34
C PHE A 85 4.75 -4.33 0.27
N LEU A 86 4.62 -3.89 -0.98
CA LEU A 86 4.23 -4.72 -2.11
C LEU A 86 5.18 -4.45 -3.27
N GLY A 87 5.72 -5.49 -3.90
CA GLY A 87 6.54 -5.29 -5.09
C GLY A 87 5.68 -5.05 -6.32
N ALA A 88 6.03 -4.02 -7.11
CA ALA A 88 5.32 -3.60 -8.32
C ALA A 88 6.20 -3.60 -9.58
N GLY A 89 7.42 -4.12 -9.51
CA GLY A 89 8.34 -4.18 -10.65
C GLY A 89 9.05 -2.85 -10.89
N ASP A 90 9.15 -2.44 -12.14
CA ASP A 90 9.92 -1.26 -12.54
C ASP A 90 9.01 -0.07 -12.86
N CYS A 91 9.47 1.12 -12.48
CA CYS A 91 8.93 2.37 -13.00
C CYS A 91 9.61 2.75 -14.32
N THR A 92 8.88 3.43 -15.21
CA THR A 92 9.45 3.94 -16.47
C THR A 92 10.43 5.09 -16.27
N ALA A 93 10.29 5.85 -15.18
CA ALA A 93 11.17 6.93 -14.80
C ALA A 93 11.08 7.22 -13.29
N PRO A 94 12.11 7.84 -12.67
CA PRO A 94 12.03 8.30 -11.29
C PRO A 94 10.81 9.20 -11.05
N GLY A 95 10.14 9.02 -9.92
CA GLY A 95 8.93 9.76 -9.55
C GLY A 95 7.65 9.39 -10.31
N LYS A 96 7.73 8.62 -11.41
CA LYS A 96 6.54 8.10 -12.08
C LYS A 96 6.09 6.82 -11.40
N ARG A 97 4.82 6.76 -10.97
CA ARG A 97 4.22 5.56 -10.39
C ARG A 97 3.69 4.67 -11.51
N ALA A 98 4.09 3.39 -11.51
CA ALA A 98 3.54 2.41 -12.44
C ALA A 98 2.27 1.79 -11.88
N ALA A 99 1.45 1.25 -12.78
CA ALA A 99 0.32 0.43 -12.42
C ALA A 99 0.81 -0.83 -11.69
N ALA A 100 0.15 -1.20 -10.58
CA ALA A 100 0.41 -2.47 -9.91
C ALA A 100 0.13 -3.66 -10.85
N THR A 101 0.98 -4.67 -10.79
CA THR A 101 0.86 -5.88 -11.62
C THR A 101 -0.23 -6.83 -11.12
N ALA A 102 -0.63 -7.79 -11.95
CA ALA A 102 -1.60 -8.82 -11.55
C ALA A 102 -1.08 -9.65 -10.36
N GLU A 103 0.22 -9.92 -10.32
CA GLU A 103 0.92 -10.60 -9.24
C GLU A 103 0.86 -9.78 -7.95
N THR A 104 1.08 -8.47 -8.03
CA THR A 104 0.92 -7.55 -6.90
C THR A 104 -0.51 -7.64 -6.33
N PHE A 105 -1.54 -7.57 -7.18
CA PHE A 105 -2.94 -7.69 -6.75
C PHE A 105 -3.27 -9.05 -6.14
N ALA A 106 -2.75 -10.14 -6.70
CA ALA A 106 -2.95 -11.48 -6.15
C ALA A 106 -2.42 -11.59 -4.72
N VAL A 107 -1.28 -10.96 -4.45
CA VAL A 107 -0.65 -10.97 -3.13
C VAL A 107 -1.37 -10.06 -2.14
N ILE A 108 -1.88 -8.90 -2.59
CA ILE A 108 -2.78 -8.07 -1.77
C ILE A 108 -3.98 -8.89 -1.31
N ARG A 109 -4.68 -9.56 -2.24
CA ARG A 109 -5.85 -10.40 -1.92
C ARG A 109 -5.51 -11.50 -0.93
N LYS A 110 -4.40 -12.20 -1.16
CA LYS A 110 -3.95 -13.30 -0.29
C LYS A 110 -3.62 -12.83 1.13
N ASN A 111 -2.86 -11.75 1.25
CA ASN A 111 -2.30 -11.35 2.55
C ASN A 111 -3.26 -10.46 3.35
N LEU A 112 -3.95 -9.52 2.73
CA LEU A 112 -4.88 -8.63 3.45
C LEU A 112 -6.05 -9.39 4.07
N GLY A 113 -6.57 -10.41 3.39
CA GLY A 113 -7.61 -11.26 3.96
C GLY A 113 -7.21 -11.96 5.25
N SER A 114 -5.91 -12.23 5.45
CA SER A 114 -5.39 -12.96 6.62
C SER A 114 -5.05 -12.07 7.83
N LEU A 115 -4.87 -10.76 7.63
CA LEU A 115 -4.38 -9.85 8.67
C LEU A 115 -5.44 -9.43 9.70
N GLY A 116 -6.74 -9.66 9.42
CA GLY A 116 -7.85 -9.29 10.31
C GLY A 116 -8.03 -7.78 10.52
N LEU A 117 -7.26 -6.95 9.83
CA LEU A 117 -7.31 -5.50 9.90
C LEU A 117 -8.53 -4.97 9.14
N GLN A 118 -9.24 -4.00 9.74
CA GLN A 118 -10.53 -3.52 9.25
C GLN A 118 -10.42 -2.22 8.45
N ARG A 119 -9.33 -1.47 8.63
CA ARG A 119 -9.12 -0.16 8.00
C ARG A 119 -7.72 -0.08 7.40
N ILE A 120 -7.46 -0.88 6.37
CA ILE A 120 -6.27 -0.74 5.53
C ILE A 120 -6.65 0.03 4.28
N ALA A 121 -5.78 0.93 3.82
CA ALA A 121 -5.99 1.66 2.59
C ALA A 121 -4.89 1.45 1.54
N ILE A 122 -5.20 1.82 0.29
CA ILE A 122 -4.22 2.08 -0.77
C ILE A 122 -4.33 3.53 -1.24
N SER A 123 -3.22 4.09 -1.69
CA SER A 123 -3.19 5.35 -2.45
C SER A 123 -3.48 5.06 -3.92
N ARG A 124 -4.48 5.73 -4.50
CA ARG A 124 -4.76 5.61 -5.93
C ARG A 124 -3.59 6.10 -6.78
N ALA A 125 -3.01 7.23 -6.40
CA ALA A 125 -1.89 7.83 -7.13
C ALA A 125 -0.68 6.88 -7.18
N ASP A 126 -0.39 6.17 -6.08
CA ASP A 126 0.74 5.25 -6.00
C ASP A 126 0.54 3.95 -6.77
N PHE A 127 -0.71 3.57 -7.02
CA PHE A 127 -1.10 2.44 -7.87
C PHE A 127 -1.21 2.83 -9.35
N GLY A 128 -0.60 3.95 -9.76
CA GLY A 128 -0.55 4.39 -11.16
C GLY A 128 -1.82 5.12 -11.62
N GLY A 129 -2.64 5.62 -10.69
CA GLY A 129 -3.83 6.42 -11.04
C GLY A 129 -4.97 5.59 -11.63
N MET A 130 -5.05 4.30 -11.30
CA MET A 130 -6.10 3.40 -11.80
C MET A 130 -7.50 3.93 -11.52
N ASP A 131 -8.41 3.62 -12.44
CA ASP A 131 -9.83 3.90 -12.27
C ASP A 131 -10.48 3.01 -11.20
N ASP A 132 -11.69 3.41 -10.79
CA ASP A 132 -12.46 2.70 -9.76
C ASP A 132 -12.79 1.28 -10.16
N ASP A 133 -13.09 1.03 -11.43
CA ASP A 133 -13.57 -0.25 -11.90
C ASP A 133 -12.43 -1.28 -11.90
N HIS A 134 -11.23 -0.87 -12.28
CA HIS A 134 -10.04 -1.70 -12.18
C HIS A 134 -9.71 -2.07 -10.73
N LEU A 135 -9.76 -1.10 -9.81
CA LEU A 135 -9.53 -1.34 -8.39
C LEU A 135 -10.63 -2.23 -7.80
N ARG A 136 -11.91 -2.01 -8.15
CA ARG A 136 -13.05 -2.85 -7.75
C ARG A 136 -12.88 -4.28 -8.19
N ASN A 137 -12.55 -4.50 -9.45
CA ASN A 137 -12.41 -5.85 -10.00
C ASN A 137 -11.25 -6.61 -9.34
N ASN A 138 -10.15 -5.93 -9.04
CA ASN A 138 -8.97 -6.57 -8.46
C ASN A 138 -9.00 -6.72 -6.93
N LEU A 139 -9.75 -5.87 -6.22
CA LEU A 139 -9.75 -5.79 -4.76
C LEU A 139 -11.11 -6.12 -4.14
N LYS A 140 -12.03 -6.67 -4.94
CA LYS A 140 -13.37 -7.08 -4.49
C LYS A 140 -13.28 -8.00 -3.25
N GLY A 141 -14.12 -7.71 -2.26
CA GLY A 141 -14.24 -8.52 -1.04
C GLY A 141 -13.15 -8.27 0.01
N LEU A 142 -12.23 -7.33 -0.23
CA LEU A 142 -11.25 -6.93 0.78
C LEU A 142 -11.79 -5.75 1.60
N PRO A 143 -11.49 -5.68 2.92
CA PRO A 143 -11.81 -4.55 3.77
C PRO A 143 -10.84 -3.38 3.52
N LEU A 144 -10.86 -2.86 2.30
CA LEU A 144 -9.88 -1.91 1.79
C LEU A 144 -10.51 -0.55 1.51
N TRP A 145 -9.80 0.49 1.90
CA TRP A 145 -10.15 1.89 1.65
C TRP A 145 -9.27 2.47 0.53
N ILE A 146 -9.81 3.33 -0.31
CA ILE A 146 -9.03 4.12 -1.26
C ILE A 146 -8.87 5.53 -0.67
N VAL A 147 -7.62 5.96 -0.56
CA VAL A 147 -7.25 7.34 -0.26
C VAL A 147 -6.74 8.02 -1.52
N HIS A 148 -6.86 9.34 -1.57
CA HIS A 148 -6.52 10.16 -2.75
C HIS A 148 -5.02 10.16 -3.04
#